data_AF-A0A9D2AIA0-F1
#
_entry.id   AF-A0A9D2AIA0-F1
#
_cell.length_a   1.000
_cell.length_b   1.000
_cell.length_c   1.000
_cell.angle_alpha   90.00
_cell.angle_beta   90.00
_cell.angle_gamma   90.00
#
_symmetry.space_group_name_H-M   'P 1'
#
loop_
_entity.id
_entity.type
_entity.pdbx_description
1 polymer ?
#
loop_
_entity_poly.entity_id
_entity_poly.type
_entity_poly.pdbx_seq_one_letter_code
_entity_poly.pdbx_strand_id
1 'polypeptide(L)'
;MAEKWTPVPGCTREEEAVGLTRFLLRKHYRESNAAADESIFDEPFFWFGAAEQEFSVDREEVVGLFRRFVGQVPRCNLTEEDFHAVMIAPDVCMVAGRLWVATDPSTGVFLRVHQRITTCVRWKEEKPRLCMLHLSNPYVEMTEDDVGFPTEMAEQSREYMRRQLEEQKQKIARQGAELTDIYNTVSCGILRLLRTPAGEYRLLTFNRALAALMDRTEEDVAAMDWSQGFGADAAVVEDIQRLRASLDGLKAPGDRSGADYQIRTGKGRVVYLHSDNDFISREPEGDVIQRLTYDVTERVRLEQALKRLSLEDPLTGLYNRNSFNETMARFRCEPPCRLGAACFDLNGLKGWNDRYGHSAGDALIRRAGEVIAAVFPGKAYRLGGDEFLVLDDEREEADFRAAVRRVEKALEREHISVSAGISWREGGCDARRQADEADRLMYEAKAAFYGGRKQSPDRGR
;
A
#
# COMPACT_ATOMS: atom_id res chain seq x y z
N MET A 1 26.68 -31.56 35.73
CA MET A 1 27.57 -31.47 36.91
C MET A 1 27.29 -30.12 37.56
N ALA A 2 27.00 -30.08 38.86
CA ALA A 2 26.81 -28.82 39.56
C ALA A 2 28.13 -28.03 39.54
N GLU A 3 28.07 -26.77 39.10
CA GLU A 3 29.21 -25.84 39.14
C GLU A 3 29.60 -25.64 40.61
N LYS A 4 30.81 -26.08 40.97
CA LYS A 4 31.38 -25.91 42.31
C LYS A 4 32.01 -24.54 42.43
N TRP A 5 32.00 -23.99 43.64
CA TRP A 5 32.69 -22.74 43.90
C TRP A 5 34.22 -22.95 43.79
N THR A 6 34.89 -22.00 43.16
CA THR A 6 36.35 -21.96 43.08
C THR A 6 36.85 -20.56 43.43
N PRO A 7 37.87 -20.42 44.29
CA PRO A 7 38.46 -19.13 44.61
C PRO A 7 39.14 -18.54 43.38
N VAL A 8 39.07 -17.21 43.24
CA VAL A 8 39.80 -16.49 42.19
C VAL A 8 41.26 -16.31 42.65
N PRO A 9 42.25 -16.73 41.85
CA PRO A 9 43.66 -16.61 42.25
C PRO A 9 44.06 -15.14 42.51
N GLY A 10 44.74 -14.89 43.62
CA GLY A 10 45.29 -13.58 43.97
C GLY A 10 44.33 -12.63 44.71
N CYS A 11 43.13 -13.08 45.06
CA CYS A 11 42.21 -12.34 45.93
C CYS A 11 42.66 -12.36 47.39
N THR A 12 42.33 -11.29 48.11
CA THR A 12 42.37 -11.25 49.57
C THR A 12 41.29 -12.17 50.17
N ARG A 13 41.44 -12.56 51.44
CA ARG A 13 40.44 -13.40 52.13
C ARG A 13 39.07 -12.69 52.19
N GLU A 14 39.06 -11.38 52.33
CA GLU A 14 37.87 -10.53 52.28
C GLU A 14 37.16 -10.61 50.92
N GLU A 15 37.91 -10.48 49.82
CA GLU A 15 37.37 -10.59 48.45
C GLU A 15 36.86 -12.00 48.15
N GLU A 16 37.58 -13.03 48.61
CA GLU A 16 37.14 -14.42 48.50
C GLU A 16 35.82 -14.66 49.26
N ALA A 17 35.68 -14.11 50.47
CA ALA A 17 34.46 -14.22 51.25
C ALA A 17 33.27 -13.54 50.56
N VAL A 18 33.44 -12.32 50.04
CA VAL A 18 32.40 -11.64 49.24
C VAL A 18 32.05 -12.44 47.99
N GLY A 19 33.05 -13.01 47.31
CA GLY A 19 32.87 -13.86 46.14
C GLY A 19 32.04 -15.11 46.45
N LEU A 20 32.28 -15.76 47.59
CA LEU A 20 31.48 -16.89 48.06
C LEU A 20 30.04 -16.49 48.38
N THR A 21 29.83 -15.35 49.03
CA THR A 21 28.49 -14.81 49.33
C THR A 21 27.70 -14.53 48.05
N ARG A 22 28.32 -13.89 47.05
CA ARG A 22 27.69 -13.65 45.73
C ARG A 22 27.36 -14.94 45.00
N PHE A 23 28.26 -15.91 45.03
CA PHE A 23 28.03 -17.22 44.42
C PHE A 23 26.79 -17.89 45.00
N LEU A 24 26.67 -17.91 46.32
CA LEU A 24 25.51 -18.48 47.00
C LEU A 24 24.21 -17.75 46.62
N LEU A 25 24.19 -16.42 46.66
CA LEU A 25 23.03 -15.61 46.29
C LEU A 25 22.59 -15.85 44.84
N ARG A 26 23.54 -15.92 43.91
CA ARG A 26 23.27 -16.25 42.52
C ARG A 26 22.68 -17.66 42.39
N LYS A 27 23.27 -18.66 43.04
CA LYS A 27 22.77 -20.04 43.02
C LYS A 27 21.36 -20.13 43.57
N HIS A 28 21.04 -19.39 44.62
CA HIS A 28 19.71 -19.34 45.20
C HIS A 28 18.69 -18.63 44.30
N TYR A 29 18.95 -17.37 43.91
CA TYR A 29 17.96 -16.50 43.27
C TYR A 29 17.90 -16.59 41.74
N ARG A 30 19.00 -16.92 41.06
CA ARG A 30 19.00 -17.04 39.58
C ARG A 30 18.81 -18.47 39.12
N GLU A 31 19.34 -19.43 39.89
CA GLU A 31 19.43 -20.83 39.47
C GLU A 31 18.56 -21.75 40.32
N SER A 32 17.92 -21.24 41.38
CA SER A 32 17.05 -22.02 42.28
C SER A 32 17.73 -23.30 42.78
N ASN A 33 19.02 -23.21 43.13
CA ASN A 33 19.85 -24.38 43.43
C ASN A 33 20.98 -24.06 44.42
N ALA A 34 20.63 -23.44 45.56
CA ALA A 34 21.61 -23.08 46.59
C ALA A 34 22.33 -24.30 47.21
N ALA A 35 21.72 -25.50 47.18
CA ALA A 35 22.31 -26.75 47.65
C ALA A 35 23.26 -27.41 46.63
N ALA A 36 23.53 -26.77 45.49
CA ALA A 36 24.34 -27.33 44.40
C ALA A 36 25.77 -27.70 44.82
N ASP A 37 26.32 -27.01 45.82
CA ASP A 37 27.66 -27.25 46.34
C ASP A 37 27.66 -27.33 47.86
N GLU A 38 27.39 -28.52 48.40
CA GLU A 38 27.35 -28.76 49.85
C GLU A 38 28.71 -28.60 50.54
N SER A 39 29.80 -28.58 49.76
CA SER A 39 31.16 -28.47 50.30
C SER A 39 31.47 -27.08 50.84
N ILE A 40 30.66 -26.07 50.48
CA ILE A 40 30.82 -24.70 50.96
C ILE A 40 30.31 -24.51 52.39
N PHE A 41 29.46 -25.39 52.93
CA PHE A 41 28.91 -25.25 54.29
C PHE A 41 29.84 -25.90 55.32
N ASP A 42 30.19 -25.17 56.37
CA ASP A 42 31.02 -25.66 57.48
C ASP A 42 30.20 -26.51 58.49
N GLU A 43 30.88 -27.21 59.38
CA GLU A 43 30.28 -27.82 60.58
C GLU A 43 31.01 -27.30 61.82
N PRO A 44 30.31 -26.65 62.79
CA PRO A 44 28.87 -26.33 62.80
C PRO A 44 28.49 -25.17 61.85
N PHE A 45 27.23 -25.13 61.42
CA PHE A 45 26.66 -24.09 60.53
C PHE A 45 25.46 -23.42 61.18
N PHE A 46 25.34 -22.10 61.03
CA PHE A 46 24.24 -21.33 61.61
C PHE A 46 23.46 -20.62 60.52
N TRP A 47 22.17 -20.91 60.40
CA TRP A 47 21.31 -20.34 59.37
C TRP A 47 20.11 -19.61 59.97
N PHE A 48 19.93 -18.38 59.52
CA PHE A 48 18.70 -17.61 59.64
C PHE A 48 18.23 -17.23 58.23
N GLY A 49 17.04 -17.65 57.85
CA GLY A 49 16.35 -17.19 56.65
C GLY A 49 15.48 -15.98 56.93
N ALA A 50 14.77 -15.55 55.90
CA ALA A 50 13.97 -14.32 55.93
C ALA A 50 12.56 -14.54 56.52
N ALA A 51 12.09 -15.78 56.64
CA ALA A 51 10.78 -16.10 57.23
C ALA A 51 10.87 -16.53 58.71
N GLU A 52 9.76 -16.38 59.44
CA GLU A 52 9.67 -16.55 60.91
C GLU A 52 10.17 -17.92 61.42
N GLN A 53 9.98 -18.97 60.63
CA GLN A 53 10.36 -20.35 60.98
C GLN A 53 11.70 -20.78 60.33
N GLU A 54 12.38 -19.88 59.62
CA GLU A 54 13.63 -20.19 58.93
C GLU A 54 14.82 -19.99 59.86
N PHE A 55 15.05 -20.98 60.72
CA PHE A 55 16.21 -21.03 61.60
C PHE A 55 16.67 -22.47 61.80
N SER A 56 17.98 -22.73 61.66
CA SER A 56 18.57 -24.00 62.06
C SER A 56 20.07 -23.87 62.31
N VAL A 57 20.58 -24.74 63.17
CA VAL A 57 22.01 -24.88 63.49
C VAL A 57 22.61 -26.20 63.01
N ASP A 58 21.79 -27.01 62.31
CA ASP A 58 22.18 -28.30 61.75
C ASP A 58 22.40 -28.14 60.23
N ARG A 59 23.62 -28.46 59.79
CA ARG A 59 24.00 -28.37 58.37
C ARG A 59 23.12 -29.27 57.49
N GLU A 60 22.82 -30.49 57.92
CA GLU A 60 22.05 -31.44 57.12
C GLU A 60 20.61 -30.96 56.95
N GLU A 61 20.02 -30.38 57.99
CA GLU A 61 18.68 -29.79 57.95
C GLU A 61 18.62 -28.60 56.98
N VAL A 62 19.58 -27.67 57.05
CA VAL A 62 19.60 -26.49 56.18
C VAL A 62 19.86 -26.87 54.72
N VAL A 63 20.79 -27.79 54.46
CA VAL A 63 21.00 -28.31 53.10
C VAL A 63 19.73 -29.00 52.59
N GLY A 64 19.05 -29.78 53.43
CA GLY A 64 17.77 -30.40 53.13
C GLY A 64 16.68 -29.37 52.76
N LEU A 65 16.60 -28.26 53.50
CA LEU A 65 15.72 -27.13 53.20
C LEU A 65 16.04 -26.49 51.83
N PHE A 66 17.31 -26.20 51.55
CA PHE A 66 17.70 -25.63 50.26
C PHE A 66 17.42 -26.57 49.09
N ARG A 67 17.52 -27.90 49.27
CA ARG A 67 17.09 -28.87 48.26
C ARG A 67 15.59 -28.81 48.00
N ARG A 68 14.76 -28.56 49.03
CA ARG A 68 13.30 -28.40 48.87
C ARG A 68 12.92 -27.13 48.10
N PHE A 69 13.73 -26.08 48.20
CA PHE A 69 13.50 -24.82 47.48
C PHE A 69 13.83 -24.90 45.98
N VAL A 70 14.46 -25.99 45.52
CA VAL A 70 14.83 -26.15 44.11
C VAL A 70 13.59 -26.12 43.21
N GLY A 71 13.57 -25.18 42.27
CA GLY A 71 12.46 -24.96 41.35
C GLY A 71 11.26 -24.22 41.95
N GLN A 72 11.28 -23.90 43.25
CA GLN A 72 10.23 -23.12 43.92
C GLN A 72 10.56 -21.62 43.97
N VAL A 73 11.84 -21.27 43.96
CA VAL A 73 12.28 -19.86 43.90
C VAL A 73 12.17 -19.37 42.45
N PRO A 74 11.31 -18.37 42.16
CA PRO A 74 11.24 -17.77 40.83
C PRO A 74 12.57 -17.11 40.49
N ARG A 75 12.91 -17.09 39.21
CA ARG A 75 14.15 -16.45 38.75
C ARG A 75 14.12 -14.96 39.12
N CYS A 76 15.14 -14.49 39.83
CA CYS A 76 15.28 -13.10 40.25
C CYS A 76 16.54 -12.46 39.69
N ASN A 77 16.43 -11.16 39.41
CA ASN A 77 17.52 -10.26 39.08
C ASN A 77 18.01 -9.57 40.37
N LEU A 78 19.32 -9.64 40.58
CA LEU A 78 20.01 -9.00 41.70
C LEU A 78 20.64 -7.70 41.21
N THR A 79 20.40 -6.59 41.91
CA THR A 79 20.89 -5.25 41.54
C THR A 79 21.34 -4.48 42.78
N GLU A 80 22.21 -3.47 42.59
CA GLU A 80 22.74 -2.60 43.66
C GLU A 80 23.31 -3.40 44.85
N GLU A 81 24.17 -4.38 44.54
CA GLU A 81 24.86 -5.21 45.54
C GLU A 81 25.93 -4.39 46.28
N ASP A 82 25.71 -4.14 47.57
CA ASP A 82 26.63 -3.42 48.46
C ASP A 82 27.10 -4.35 49.58
N PHE A 83 28.32 -4.88 49.47
CA PHE A 83 28.91 -5.83 50.42
C PHE A 83 30.18 -5.27 51.06
N HIS A 84 30.28 -5.44 52.37
CA HIS A 84 31.46 -5.12 53.17
C HIS A 84 31.95 -6.36 53.89
N ALA A 85 33.27 -6.60 53.83
CA ALA A 85 33.92 -7.73 54.47
C ALA A 85 34.93 -7.25 55.51
N VAL A 86 34.97 -7.93 56.65
CA VAL A 86 35.88 -7.63 57.77
C VAL A 86 36.42 -8.94 58.32
N MET A 87 37.75 -9.05 58.43
CA MET A 87 38.39 -10.14 59.17
C MET A 87 38.15 -9.95 60.68
N ILE A 88 37.41 -10.88 61.28
CA ILE A 88 37.09 -10.84 62.72
C ILE A 88 38.01 -11.75 63.54
N ALA A 89 38.70 -12.69 62.87
CA ALA A 89 39.77 -13.51 63.39
C ALA A 89 40.75 -13.85 62.23
N PRO A 90 41.96 -14.40 62.49
CA PRO A 90 42.93 -14.71 61.43
C PRO A 90 42.38 -15.59 60.30
N ASP A 91 41.45 -16.49 60.64
CA ASP A 91 40.83 -17.48 59.75
C ASP A 91 39.32 -17.29 59.62
N VAL A 92 38.75 -16.16 60.06
CA VAL A 92 37.31 -15.89 59.97
C VAL A 92 37.03 -14.49 59.44
N CYS A 93 36.23 -14.42 58.37
CA CYS A 93 35.74 -13.19 57.77
C CYS A 93 34.23 -13.09 57.94
N MET A 94 33.74 -11.91 58.31
CA MET A 94 32.33 -11.58 58.28
C MET A 94 32.05 -10.67 57.09
N VAL A 95 31.08 -11.05 56.27
CA VAL A 95 30.55 -10.24 55.18
C VAL A 95 29.15 -9.78 55.55
N ALA A 96 28.89 -8.48 55.49
CA ALA A 96 27.57 -7.91 55.67
C ALA A 96 27.24 -7.01 54.49
N GLY A 97 26.00 -6.98 54.05
CA GLY A 97 25.62 -6.14 52.94
C GLY A 97 24.14 -6.09 52.63
N ARG A 98 23.83 -5.40 51.54
CA ARG A 98 22.47 -5.15 51.07
C ARG A 98 22.38 -5.37 49.56
N LEU A 99 21.21 -5.80 49.09
CA LEU A 99 20.94 -5.98 47.67
C LEU A 99 19.46 -5.86 47.34
N TRP A 100 19.13 -5.44 46.13
CA TRP A 100 17.77 -5.56 45.61
C TRP A 100 17.58 -6.89 44.90
N VAL A 101 16.52 -7.59 45.28
CA VAL A 101 16.05 -8.82 44.62
C VAL A 101 14.72 -8.51 43.95
N ALA A 102 14.69 -8.62 42.62
CA ALA A 102 13.48 -8.43 41.83
C ALA A 102 13.19 -9.67 40.99
N THR A 103 11.95 -10.16 40.94
CA THR A 103 11.60 -11.28 40.05
C THR A 103 11.75 -10.89 38.59
N ASP A 104 12.18 -11.85 37.76
CA ASP A 104 12.29 -11.65 36.32
C ASP A 104 10.88 -11.54 35.71
N PRO A 105 10.60 -10.54 34.86
CA PRO A 105 9.27 -10.36 34.27
C PRO A 105 8.72 -11.59 33.53
N SER A 106 9.59 -12.47 33.02
CA SER A 106 9.21 -13.72 32.36
C SER A 106 8.56 -14.75 33.28
N THR A 107 8.72 -14.62 34.61
CA THR A 107 8.19 -15.56 35.60
C THR A 107 6.70 -15.36 35.91
N GLY A 108 6.13 -14.20 35.53
CA GLY A 108 4.75 -13.84 35.87
C GLY A 108 4.51 -13.51 37.35
N VAL A 109 5.55 -13.61 38.20
CA VAL A 109 5.53 -13.18 39.60
C VAL A 109 6.16 -11.79 39.69
N PHE A 110 5.55 -10.88 40.45
CA PHE A 110 6.03 -9.51 40.63
C PHE A 110 6.38 -9.26 42.10
N LEU A 111 7.68 -9.34 42.41
CA LEU A 111 8.22 -9.06 43.73
C LEU A 111 9.50 -8.23 43.57
N ARG A 112 9.65 -7.15 44.34
CA ARG A 112 10.90 -6.41 44.48
C ARG A 112 11.14 -6.11 45.95
N VAL A 113 12.22 -6.65 46.52
CA VAL A 113 12.57 -6.49 47.93
C VAL A 113 14.02 -6.06 48.08
N HIS A 114 14.28 -5.18 49.05
CA HIS A 114 15.63 -4.84 49.48
C HIS A 114 16.00 -5.81 50.60
N GLN A 115 17.06 -6.61 50.46
CA GLN A 115 17.47 -7.61 51.45
C GLN A 115 18.77 -7.23 52.12
N ARG A 116 18.92 -7.61 53.39
CA ARG A 116 20.18 -7.56 54.14
C ARG A 116 20.70 -8.98 54.28
N ILE A 117 22.00 -9.14 54.06
CA ILE A 117 22.68 -10.42 54.23
C ILE A 117 23.84 -10.25 55.19
N THR A 118 24.07 -11.26 56.03
CA THR A 118 25.30 -11.41 56.80
C THR A 118 25.76 -12.85 56.68
N THR A 119 27.00 -13.04 56.25
CA THR A 119 27.63 -14.36 56.14
C THR A 119 28.94 -14.37 56.91
N CYS A 120 29.22 -15.46 57.60
CA CYS A 120 30.54 -15.70 58.18
C CYS A 120 31.22 -16.84 57.42
N VAL A 121 32.48 -16.60 57.03
CA VAL A 121 33.30 -17.52 56.27
C VAL A 121 34.54 -17.84 57.09
N ARG A 122 34.82 -19.13 57.29
CA ARG A 122 35.99 -19.65 57.98
C ARG A 122 36.88 -20.42 57.02
N TRP A 123 38.20 -20.23 57.07
CA TRP A 123 39.16 -21.02 56.29
C TRP A 123 39.59 -22.25 57.09
N LYS A 124 39.29 -23.44 56.58
CA LYS A 124 39.83 -24.72 57.09
C LYS A 124 40.66 -25.35 55.98
N GLU A 125 41.93 -25.69 56.28
CA GLU A 125 42.87 -26.23 55.28
C GLU A 125 42.98 -25.35 54.02
N GLU A 126 43.05 -24.02 54.21
CA GLU A 126 43.05 -23.00 53.14
C GLU A 126 41.82 -23.01 52.22
N LYS A 127 40.72 -23.67 52.63
CA LYS A 127 39.43 -23.64 51.91
C LYS A 127 38.40 -22.85 52.71
N PRO A 128 37.77 -21.81 52.11
CA PRO A 128 36.73 -21.06 52.78
C PRO A 128 35.45 -21.90 52.88
N ARG A 129 34.84 -21.87 54.06
CA ARG A 129 33.57 -22.52 54.36
C ARG A 129 32.65 -21.55 55.07
N LEU A 130 31.41 -21.49 54.63
CA LEU A 130 30.34 -20.71 55.20
C LEU A 130 29.93 -21.34 56.54
N CYS A 131 30.18 -20.65 57.64
CA CYS A 131 29.78 -21.08 58.98
C CYS A 131 28.52 -20.35 59.48
N MET A 132 28.16 -19.22 58.86
CA MET A 132 26.91 -18.53 59.13
C MET A 132 26.30 -17.96 57.85
N LEU A 133 24.98 -18.06 57.71
CA LEU A 133 24.18 -17.35 56.72
C LEU A 133 22.96 -16.75 57.40
N HIS A 134 22.86 -15.45 57.36
CA HIS A 134 21.69 -14.71 57.81
C HIS A 134 21.15 -13.88 56.66
N LEU A 135 19.92 -14.14 56.26
CA LEU A 135 19.15 -13.33 55.33
C LEU A 135 18.02 -12.69 56.10
N SER A 136 17.89 -11.37 56.00
CA SER A 136 16.74 -10.67 56.54
C SER A 136 16.24 -9.65 55.54
N ASN A 137 14.92 -9.52 55.49
CA ASN A 137 14.34 -8.34 54.88
C ASN A 137 14.34 -7.25 55.97
N PRO A 138 14.78 -6.01 55.70
CA PRO A 138 14.54 -4.87 56.58
C PRO A 138 13.04 -4.59 56.59
N TYR A 139 12.29 -5.29 57.44
CA TYR A 139 10.96 -4.86 57.84
C TYR A 139 11.12 -3.74 58.85
N VAL A 140 11.13 -2.51 58.36
CA VAL A 140 10.50 -1.41 59.09
C VAL A 140 9.22 -1.17 58.31
N GLU A 141 8.07 -1.10 58.99
CA GLU A 141 6.70 -0.97 58.44
C GLU A 141 5.89 -2.28 58.38
N MET A 142 5.80 -2.97 59.52
CA MET A 142 4.51 -3.55 59.94
C MET A 142 3.93 -2.56 60.96
N THR A 143 2.74 -2.02 60.69
CA THR A 143 1.99 -1.32 61.75
C THR A 143 1.27 -2.35 62.62
N GLU A 144 0.93 -2.00 63.87
CA GLU A 144 0.28 -2.92 64.82
C GLU A 144 -1.04 -3.52 64.30
N ASP A 145 -1.62 -2.97 63.22
CA ASP A 145 -2.88 -3.40 62.60
C ASP A 145 -2.73 -4.44 61.47
N ASP A 146 -1.51 -4.77 61.03
CA ASP A 146 -1.29 -5.68 59.89
C ASP A 146 -1.18 -7.16 60.33
N VAL A 147 -2.29 -7.90 60.23
CA VAL A 147 -2.33 -9.37 60.42
C VAL A 147 -2.18 -10.09 59.06
N GLY A 148 -0.97 -10.60 58.80
CA GLY A 148 -0.72 -11.69 57.85
C GLY A 148 -0.50 -11.34 56.37
N PHE A 149 -0.64 -10.09 55.93
CA PHE A 149 -0.37 -9.70 54.53
C PHE A 149 0.16 -8.25 54.40
N PRO A 150 1.25 -7.99 53.65
CA PRO A 150 1.85 -6.66 53.53
C PRO A 150 1.12 -5.81 52.47
N THR A 151 0.14 -5.03 52.93
CA THR A 151 -0.77 -4.25 52.07
C THR A 151 -0.06 -3.18 51.23
N GLU A 152 0.97 -2.51 51.76
CA GLU A 152 1.70 -1.46 51.02
C GLU A 152 2.52 -1.99 49.83
N MET A 153 3.09 -3.21 49.92
CA MET A 153 3.74 -3.86 48.77
C MET A 153 2.74 -4.17 47.65
N ALA A 154 1.49 -4.50 48.01
CA ALA A 154 0.43 -4.69 47.03
C ALA A 154 0.06 -3.35 46.36
N GLU A 155 0.09 -2.24 47.09
CA GLU A 155 -0.15 -0.91 46.53
C GLU A 155 0.97 -0.47 45.57
N GLN A 156 2.24 -0.66 45.94
CA GLN A 156 3.38 -0.34 45.06
C GLN A 156 3.41 -1.23 43.80
N SER A 157 3.13 -2.52 43.94
CA SER A 157 3.03 -3.44 42.79
C SER A 157 1.86 -3.08 41.87
N ARG A 158 0.72 -2.68 42.45
CA ARG A 158 -0.45 -2.17 41.72
C ARG A 158 -0.12 -0.87 40.98
N GLU A 159 0.60 0.04 41.61
CA GLU A 159 1.01 1.32 40.99
C GLU A 159 2.00 1.08 39.82
N TYR A 160 2.98 0.20 40.01
CA TYR A 160 3.90 -0.21 38.94
C TYR A 160 3.18 -0.87 37.76
N MET A 161 2.28 -1.83 38.02
CA MET A 161 1.45 -2.43 36.97
C MET A 161 0.57 -1.40 36.25
N ARG A 162 -0.03 -0.46 37.00
CA ARG A 162 -0.85 0.62 36.42
C ARG A 162 -0.01 1.49 35.48
N ARG A 163 1.22 1.82 35.88
CA ARG A 163 2.15 2.60 35.05
C ARG A 163 2.54 1.85 33.77
N GLN A 164 2.87 0.56 33.87
CA GLN A 164 3.19 -0.26 32.69
C GLN A 164 1.99 -0.40 31.74
N LEU A 165 0.78 -0.59 32.29
CA LEU A 165 -0.43 -0.65 31.48
C LEU A 165 -0.70 0.69 30.77
N GLU A 166 -0.49 1.81 31.44
CA GLU A 166 -0.67 3.15 30.85
C GLU A 166 0.37 3.42 29.74
N GLU A 167 1.63 3.06 29.96
CA GLU A 167 2.70 3.15 28.95
C GLU A 167 2.35 2.29 27.70
N GLN A 168 1.84 1.07 27.89
CA GLN A 168 1.40 0.21 26.78
C GLN A 168 0.17 0.77 26.05
N LYS A 169 -0.83 1.28 26.79
CA LYS A 169 -2.02 1.93 26.20
C LYS A 169 -1.63 3.13 25.35
N GLN A 170 -0.74 3.98 25.85
CA GLN A 170 -0.24 5.14 25.11
C GLN A 170 0.54 4.74 23.86
N LYS A 171 1.34 3.67 23.94
CA LYS A 171 2.06 3.13 22.78
C LYS A 171 1.11 2.62 21.70
N ILE A 172 0.09 1.83 22.08
CA ILE A 172 -0.95 1.34 21.16
C ILE A 172 -1.72 2.50 20.54
N ALA A 173 -2.11 3.50 21.34
CA ALA A 173 -2.82 4.69 20.84
C ALA A 173 -1.96 5.47 19.84
N ARG A 174 -0.66 5.65 20.10
CA ARG A 174 0.27 6.33 19.19
C ARG A 174 0.44 5.55 17.88
N GLN A 175 0.64 4.24 17.95
CA GLN A 175 0.74 3.39 16.76
C GLN A 175 -0.57 3.37 15.96
N GLY A 176 -1.72 3.35 16.64
CA GLY A 176 -3.03 3.44 15.99
C GLY A 176 -3.21 4.77 15.24
N ALA A 177 -2.89 5.90 15.87
CA ALA A 177 -2.97 7.21 15.24
C ALA A 177 -2.06 7.33 14.01
N GLU A 178 -0.82 6.84 14.09
CA GLU A 178 0.12 6.85 12.98
C GLU A 178 -0.40 6.03 11.77
N LEU A 179 -0.96 4.84 12.01
CA LEU A 179 -1.57 4.03 10.96
C LEU A 179 -2.80 4.71 10.34
N THR A 180 -3.64 5.35 11.14
CA THR A 180 -4.80 6.12 10.66
C THR A 180 -4.37 7.31 9.80
N ASP A 181 -3.29 8.01 10.18
CA ASP A 181 -2.75 9.11 9.39
C ASP A 181 -2.20 8.62 8.04
N ILE A 182 -1.42 7.54 8.01
CA ILE A 182 -0.95 6.95 6.74
C ILE A 182 -2.14 6.54 5.87
N TYR A 183 -3.12 5.85 6.46
CA TYR A 183 -4.33 5.39 5.78
C TYR A 183 -5.15 6.54 5.17
N ASN A 184 -5.17 7.71 5.80
CA ASN A 184 -5.92 8.87 5.34
C ASN A 184 -5.11 9.83 4.47
N THR A 185 -3.78 9.85 4.55
CA THR A 185 -2.91 10.78 3.78
C THR A 185 -2.60 10.29 2.37
N VAL A 186 -2.73 8.99 2.10
CA VAL A 186 -2.58 8.45 0.74
C VAL A 186 -3.64 9.03 -0.21
N SER A 187 -3.23 9.27 -1.45
CA SER A 187 -4.08 9.85 -2.51
C SER A 187 -5.02 8.82 -3.16
N CYS A 188 -4.89 7.54 -2.83
CA CYS A 188 -5.76 6.49 -3.33
C CYS A 188 -6.90 6.21 -2.34
N GLY A 189 -8.08 5.89 -2.89
CA GLY A 189 -9.18 5.36 -2.12
C GLY A 189 -8.83 3.96 -1.63
N ILE A 190 -8.91 3.72 -0.33
CA ILE A 190 -8.74 2.39 0.25
C ILE A 190 -10.08 2.00 0.85
N LEU A 191 -10.52 0.78 0.59
CA LEU A 191 -11.64 0.17 1.30
C LEU A 191 -11.38 -1.30 1.59
N ARG A 192 -12.06 -1.83 2.61
CA ARG A 192 -12.10 -3.25 2.92
C ARG A 192 -13.55 -3.73 2.90
N LEU A 193 -13.74 -4.86 2.24
CA LEU A 193 -15.01 -5.56 2.15
C LEU A 193 -14.89 -6.91 2.83
N LEU A 194 -15.96 -7.32 3.50
CA LEU A 194 -16.17 -8.70 3.91
C LEU A 194 -17.10 -9.36 2.88
N ARG A 195 -16.60 -10.38 2.17
CA ARG A 195 -17.42 -11.24 1.33
C ARG A 195 -17.94 -12.40 2.18
N THR A 196 -19.23 -12.38 2.44
CA THR A 196 -19.92 -13.42 3.23
C THR A 196 -19.91 -14.77 2.49
N PRO A 197 -20.12 -15.89 3.20
CA PRO A 197 -20.28 -17.21 2.56
C PRO A 197 -21.43 -17.28 1.54
N ALA A 198 -22.43 -16.40 1.66
CA ALA A 198 -23.54 -16.29 0.71
C ALA A 198 -23.16 -15.54 -0.59
N GLY A 199 -21.96 -14.97 -0.65
CA GLY A 199 -21.47 -14.18 -1.79
C GLY A 199 -21.80 -12.69 -1.74
N GLU A 200 -22.52 -12.23 -0.71
CA GLU A 200 -22.79 -10.81 -0.48
C GLU A 200 -21.58 -10.10 0.15
N TYR A 201 -21.42 -8.81 -0.15
CA TYR A 201 -20.33 -7.99 0.37
C TYR A 201 -20.83 -6.98 1.42
N ARG A 202 -19.99 -6.71 2.43
CA ARG A 202 -20.23 -5.68 3.45
C ARG A 202 -19.00 -4.78 3.57
N LEU A 203 -19.20 -3.48 3.64
CA LEU A 203 -18.11 -2.52 3.87
C LEU A 203 -17.65 -2.61 5.33
N LEU A 204 -16.35 -2.84 5.54
CA LEU A 204 -15.73 -2.86 6.87
C LEU A 204 -15.14 -1.49 7.22
N THR A 205 -14.30 -0.97 6.33
CA THR A 205 -13.57 0.29 6.52
C THR A 205 -13.29 0.93 5.17
N PHE A 206 -13.12 2.24 5.15
CA PHE A 206 -12.62 2.99 4.00
C PHE A 206 -11.90 4.26 4.47
N ASN A 207 -11.03 4.82 3.64
CA ASN A 207 -10.33 6.07 3.94
C ASN A 207 -11.05 7.29 3.36
N ARG A 208 -10.71 8.47 3.86
CA ARG A 208 -11.27 9.75 3.37
C ARG A 208 -11.06 9.99 1.87
N ALA A 209 -9.99 9.44 1.30
CA ALA A 209 -9.68 9.61 -0.12
C ALA A 209 -10.73 8.93 -1.01
N LEU A 210 -11.29 7.79 -0.61
CA LEU A 210 -12.39 7.16 -1.35
C LEU A 210 -13.62 8.07 -1.42
N ALA A 211 -14.01 8.68 -0.30
CA ALA A 211 -15.15 9.59 -0.26
C ALA A 211 -14.92 10.82 -1.16
N ALA A 212 -13.70 11.37 -1.12
CA ALA A 212 -13.29 12.46 -2.00
C ALA A 212 -13.35 12.07 -3.50
N LEU A 213 -12.87 10.88 -3.88
CA LEU A 213 -12.94 10.37 -5.26
C LEU A 213 -14.38 10.24 -5.78
N MET A 214 -15.34 9.98 -4.89
CA MET A 214 -16.75 9.84 -5.23
C MET A 214 -17.53 11.16 -5.18
N ASP A 215 -16.90 12.28 -4.80
CA ASP A 215 -17.56 13.54 -4.41
C ASP A 215 -18.74 13.30 -3.44
N ARG A 216 -18.51 12.53 -2.37
CA ARG A 216 -19.51 12.22 -1.34
C ARG A 216 -18.91 12.43 0.06
N THR A 217 -19.77 12.59 1.06
CA THR A 217 -19.33 12.58 2.47
C THR A 217 -19.00 11.16 2.91
N GLU A 218 -18.23 11.01 3.99
CA GLU A 218 -17.94 9.68 4.56
C GLU A 218 -19.22 8.98 5.03
N GLU A 219 -20.17 9.74 5.59
CA GLU A 219 -21.48 9.23 6.00
C GLU A 219 -22.29 8.69 4.81
N ASP A 220 -22.30 9.42 3.69
CA ASP A 220 -22.97 8.97 2.47
C ASP A 220 -22.37 7.66 1.96
N VAL A 221 -21.04 7.56 1.91
CA VAL A 221 -20.33 6.36 1.43
C VAL A 221 -20.59 5.16 2.33
N ALA A 222 -20.60 5.37 3.65
CA ALA A 222 -20.92 4.33 4.62
C ALA A 222 -22.37 3.81 4.49
N ALA A 223 -23.30 4.68 4.08
CA ALA A 223 -24.72 4.34 3.90
C ALA A 223 -25.06 3.71 2.54
N MET A 224 -24.12 3.67 1.59
CA MET A 224 -24.35 3.07 0.26
C MET A 224 -24.60 1.57 0.34
N ASP A 225 -25.33 1.03 -0.64
CA ASP A 225 -25.45 -0.43 -0.81
C ASP A 225 -24.16 -1.01 -1.39
N TRP A 226 -23.45 -1.77 -0.55
CA TRP A 226 -22.23 -2.50 -0.87
C TRP A 226 -22.45 -3.98 -1.12
N SER A 227 -23.69 -4.49 -1.13
CA SER A 227 -24.02 -5.93 -1.23
C SER A 227 -23.40 -6.62 -2.45
N GLN A 228 -23.17 -5.87 -3.53
CA GLN A 228 -22.54 -6.33 -4.77
C GLN A 228 -21.01 -6.15 -4.81
N GLY A 229 -20.40 -5.62 -3.76
CA GLY A 229 -18.96 -5.34 -3.66
C GLY A 229 -18.51 -4.02 -4.29
N PHE A 230 -19.46 -3.20 -4.72
CA PHE A 230 -19.26 -1.83 -5.20
C PHE A 230 -20.53 -1.03 -4.88
N GLY A 231 -20.38 0.27 -4.63
CA GLY A 231 -21.51 1.16 -4.37
C GLY A 231 -22.44 1.25 -5.57
N ALA A 232 -23.54 0.49 -5.55
CA ALA A 232 -24.43 0.27 -6.71
C ALA A 232 -24.95 1.59 -7.32
N ASP A 233 -25.16 2.61 -6.49
CA ASP A 233 -25.67 3.93 -6.90
C ASP A 233 -24.65 4.79 -7.65
N ALA A 234 -23.36 4.46 -7.58
CA ALA A 234 -22.28 5.25 -8.19
C ALA A 234 -21.72 4.62 -9.47
N ALA A 235 -21.83 3.30 -9.64
CA ALA A 235 -21.28 2.60 -10.79
C ALA A 235 -22.06 2.90 -12.08
N VAL A 236 -21.37 3.14 -13.19
CA VAL A 236 -22.01 3.19 -14.51
C VAL A 236 -22.37 1.76 -14.94
N VAL A 237 -23.60 1.55 -15.41
CA VAL A 237 -24.17 0.23 -15.72
C VAL A 237 -23.28 -0.63 -16.61
N GLU A 238 -22.63 -0.01 -17.59
CA GLU A 238 -21.75 -0.66 -18.58
C GLU A 238 -20.49 -1.28 -17.96
N ASP A 239 -20.05 -0.80 -16.79
CA ASP A 239 -18.84 -1.27 -16.11
C ASP A 239 -19.12 -2.25 -14.97
N ILE A 240 -20.39 -2.45 -14.60
CA ILE A 240 -20.79 -3.39 -13.52
C ILE A 240 -20.26 -4.80 -13.80
N GLN A 241 -20.30 -5.26 -15.05
CA GLN A 241 -19.81 -6.60 -15.41
C GLN A 241 -18.30 -6.75 -15.20
N ARG A 242 -17.51 -5.71 -15.52
CA ARG A 242 -16.05 -5.70 -15.29
C ARG A 242 -15.74 -5.73 -13.80
N LEU A 243 -16.45 -4.92 -13.01
CA LEU A 243 -16.28 -4.88 -11.55
C LEU A 243 -16.60 -6.23 -10.90
N ARG A 244 -17.71 -6.87 -11.30
CA ARG A 244 -18.07 -8.21 -10.83
C ARG A 244 -17.03 -9.25 -11.21
N ALA A 245 -16.62 -9.28 -12.48
CA ALA A 245 -15.59 -10.21 -12.94
C ALA A 245 -14.26 -10.05 -12.16
N SER A 246 -13.91 -8.81 -11.80
CA SER A 246 -12.71 -8.55 -10.99
C SER A 246 -12.80 -9.18 -9.60
N LEU A 247 -13.96 -9.06 -8.93
CA LEU A 247 -14.21 -9.64 -7.61
C LEU A 247 -14.35 -11.17 -7.64
N ASP A 248 -15.07 -11.71 -8.64
CA ASP A 248 -15.30 -13.16 -8.81
C ASP A 248 -13.99 -13.92 -9.10
N GLY A 249 -12.97 -13.23 -9.62
CA GLY A 249 -11.64 -13.77 -9.85
C GLY A 249 -10.88 -14.14 -8.57
N LEU A 250 -11.28 -13.63 -7.40
CA LEU A 250 -10.58 -13.80 -6.12
C LEU A 250 -11.06 -15.06 -5.39
N LYS A 251 -10.25 -16.12 -5.36
CA LYS A 251 -10.62 -17.45 -4.84
C LYS A 251 -9.85 -17.86 -3.58
N ALA A 252 -8.62 -17.38 -3.40
CA ALA A 252 -7.77 -17.68 -2.26
C ALA A 252 -7.00 -16.44 -1.76
N PRO A 253 -6.59 -16.40 -0.48
CA PRO A 253 -5.73 -15.35 0.04
C PRO A 253 -4.44 -15.20 -0.78
N GLY A 254 -4.10 -13.97 -1.14
CA GLY A 254 -3.00 -13.62 -2.04
C GLY A 254 -3.41 -13.40 -3.50
N ASP A 255 -4.63 -13.79 -3.89
CA ASP A 255 -5.15 -13.48 -5.22
C ASP A 255 -5.30 -11.97 -5.42
N ARG A 256 -5.00 -11.53 -6.66
CA ARG A 256 -5.09 -10.14 -7.09
C ARG A 256 -5.86 -10.02 -8.39
N SER A 257 -6.66 -8.98 -8.49
CA SER A 257 -7.46 -8.69 -9.68
C SER A 257 -7.78 -7.22 -9.76
N GLY A 258 -7.63 -6.62 -10.95
CA GLY A 258 -7.89 -5.19 -11.15
C GLY A 258 -8.75 -4.90 -12.35
N ALA A 259 -9.39 -3.73 -12.35
CA ALA A 259 -10.23 -3.27 -13.46
C ALA A 259 -10.25 -1.75 -13.57
N ASP A 260 -10.31 -1.28 -14.82
CA ASP A 260 -10.64 0.11 -15.16
C ASP A 260 -12.16 0.24 -15.36
N TYR A 261 -12.75 1.28 -14.76
CA TYR A 261 -14.18 1.53 -14.81
C TYR A 261 -14.52 3.01 -14.61
N GLN A 262 -15.76 3.37 -14.92
CA GLN A 262 -16.30 4.71 -14.73
C GLN A 262 -17.33 4.73 -13.61
N ILE A 263 -17.31 5.82 -12.84
CA ILE A 263 -18.37 6.12 -11.88
C ILE A 263 -18.99 7.48 -12.17
N ARG A 264 -20.25 7.63 -11.75
CA ARG A 264 -20.90 8.92 -11.60
C ARG A 264 -20.74 9.38 -10.16
N THR A 265 -19.99 10.45 -9.98
CA THR A 265 -19.77 11.10 -8.68
C THR A 265 -21.07 11.66 -8.09
N GLY A 266 -21.09 11.98 -6.79
CA GLY A 266 -22.23 12.60 -6.12
C GLY A 266 -22.67 13.94 -6.74
N LYS A 267 -21.76 14.64 -7.41
CA LYS A 267 -22.03 15.88 -8.16
C LYS A 267 -22.40 15.66 -9.63
N GLY A 268 -22.56 14.40 -10.07
CA GLY A 268 -22.97 14.05 -11.43
C GLY A 268 -21.86 14.04 -12.48
N ARG A 269 -20.60 14.31 -12.12
CA ARG A 269 -19.45 14.19 -13.03
C ARG A 269 -19.09 12.72 -13.25
N VAL A 270 -18.64 12.38 -14.46
CA VAL A 270 -18.03 11.08 -14.78
C VAL A 270 -16.52 11.14 -14.52
N VAL A 271 -16.00 10.16 -13.78
CA VAL A 271 -14.56 9.98 -13.53
C VAL A 271 -14.15 8.55 -13.88
N TYR A 272 -12.92 8.39 -14.34
CA TYR A 272 -12.32 7.09 -14.66
C TYR A 272 -11.47 6.63 -13.49
N LEU A 273 -11.75 5.44 -12.99
CA LEU A 273 -11.05 4.84 -11.87
C LEU A 273 -10.37 3.55 -12.30
N HIS A 274 -9.18 3.31 -11.76
CA HIS A 274 -8.54 2.01 -11.74
C HIS A 274 -8.67 1.46 -10.32
N SER A 275 -9.09 0.21 -10.16
CA SER A 275 -9.01 -0.44 -8.85
C SER A 275 -8.34 -1.79 -8.89
N ASP A 276 -7.52 -2.03 -7.87
CA ASP A 276 -6.92 -3.32 -7.56
C ASP A 276 -7.62 -3.92 -6.34
N ASN A 277 -8.04 -5.17 -6.44
CA ASN A 277 -8.56 -5.96 -5.35
C ASN A 277 -7.53 -7.01 -4.93
N ASP A 278 -7.30 -7.12 -3.62
CA ASP A 278 -6.46 -8.11 -2.98
C ASP A 278 -7.32 -8.96 -2.02
N PHE A 279 -7.24 -10.29 -2.13
CA PHE A 279 -7.79 -11.18 -1.10
C PHE A 279 -6.79 -11.27 0.05
N ILE A 280 -7.13 -10.69 1.20
CA ILE A 280 -6.24 -10.57 2.36
C ILE A 280 -6.23 -11.84 3.23
N SER A 281 -7.40 -12.25 3.72
CA SER A 281 -7.51 -13.31 4.72
C SER A 281 -8.89 -13.96 4.69
N ARG A 282 -8.96 -15.23 5.09
CA ARG A 282 -10.22 -15.92 5.36
C ARG A 282 -10.48 -15.87 6.86
N GLU A 283 -11.58 -15.25 7.24
CA GLU A 283 -12.01 -15.10 8.63
C GLU A 283 -13.29 -15.92 8.88
N PRO A 284 -13.66 -16.20 10.14
CA PRO A 284 -14.87 -16.97 10.45
C PRO A 284 -16.15 -16.36 9.87
N GLU A 285 -16.19 -15.03 9.73
CA GLU A 285 -17.35 -14.28 9.23
C GLU A 285 -17.38 -14.17 7.70
N GLY A 286 -16.28 -14.45 7.01
CA GLY A 286 -16.18 -14.34 5.55
C GLY A 286 -14.74 -14.07 5.05
N ASP A 287 -14.62 -13.86 3.74
CA ASP A 287 -13.35 -13.52 3.11
C ASP A 287 -13.13 -11.99 3.15
N VAL A 288 -11.96 -11.54 3.62
CA VAL A 288 -11.60 -10.12 3.66
C VAL A 288 -10.90 -9.72 2.37
N ILE A 289 -11.46 -8.74 1.68
CA ILE A 289 -10.96 -8.20 0.41
C ILE A 289 -10.61 -6.73 0.61
N GLN A 290 -9.40 -6.34 0.23
CA GLN A 290 -8.99 -4.93 0.23
C GLN A 290 -9.01 -4.41 -1.20
N ARG A 291 -9.54 -3.21 -1.40
CA ARG A 291 -9.49 -2.52 -2.69
C ARG A 291 -8.70 -1.22 -2.56
N LEU A 292 -7.80 -1.01 -3.50
CA LEU A 292 -7.12 0.26 -3.75
C LEU A 292 -7.71 0.87 -5.02
N THR A 293 -8.05 2.14 -4.99
CA THR A 293 -8.74 2.85 -6.07
C THR A 293 -8.00 4.14 -6.42
N TYR A 294 -7.71 4.33 -7.70
CA TYR A 294 -6.95 5.47 -8.22
C TYR A 294 -7.78 6.23 -9.26
N ASP A 295 -7.75 7.57 -9.21
CA ASP A 295 -8.27 8.39 -10.31
C ASP A 295 -7.30 8.34 -11.50
N VAL A 296 -7.76 7.78 -12.61
CA VAL A 296 -7.02 7.70 -13.88
C VAL A 296 -7.64 8.58 -14.96
N THR A 297 -8.53 9.50 -14.59
CA THR A 297 -9.23 10.41 -15.52
C THR A 297 -8.27 11.22 -16.37
N GLU A 298 -7.22 11.81 -15.76
CA GLU A 298 -6.25 12.60 -16.51
C GLU A 298 -5.43 11.73 -17.47
N ARG A 299 -4.99 10.54 -17.01
CA ARG A 299 -4.31 9.56 -17.86
C ARG A 299 -5.15 9.19 -19.08
N VAL A 300 -6.41 8.79 -18.87
CA VAL A 300 -7.33 8.40 -19.96
C VAL A 300 -7.59 9.58 -20.90
N ARG A 301 -7.76 10.80 -20.38
CA ARG A 301 -7.93 12.00 -21.22
C ARG A 301 -6.70 12.29 -22.07
N LEU A 302 -5.50 12.17 -21.49
CA LEU A 302 -4.25 12.36 -22.22
C LEU A 302 -4.07 11.29 -23.30
N GLU A 303 -4.33 10.02 -22.99
CA GLU A 303 -4.28 8.92 -23.96
C GLU A 303 -5.26 9.14 -25.12
N GLN A 304 -6.50 9.56 -24.82
CA GLN A 304 -7.48 9.90 -25.85
C GLN A 304 -7.04 11.10 -26.68
N ALA A 305 -6.49 12.14 -26.07
CA ALA A 305 -5.99 13.32 -26.76
C ALA A 305 -4.80 12.99 -27.67
N LEU A 306 -3.86 12.18 -27.20
CA LEU A 306 -2.72 11.69 -27.98
C LEU A 306 -3.21 10.84 -29.16
N LYS A 307 -4.19 9.96 -28.93
CA LYS A 307 -4.78 9.15 -30.00
C LYS A 307 -5.44 10.03 -31.06
N ARG A 308 -6.20 11.06 -30.67
CA ARG A 308 -6.77 12.04 -31.61
C ARG A 308 -5.68 12.79 -32.36
N LEU A 309 -4.65 13.31 -31.70
CA LEU A 309 -3.55 14.00 -32.37
C LEU A 309 -2.78 13.08 -33.34
N SER A 310 -2.70 11.79 -33.04
CA SER A 310 -2.03 10.80 -33.89
C SER A 310 -2.86 10.46 -35.14
N LEU A 311 -4.19 10.51 -35.06
CA LEU A 311 -5.10 9.98 -36.08
C LEU A 311 -5.95 11.05 -36.79
N GLU A 312 -6.16 12.20 -36.18
CA GLU A 312 -6.98 13.29 -36.70
C GLU A 312 -6.12 14.49 -37.08
N ASP A 313 -6.58 15.26 -38.06
CA ASP A 313 -6.00 16.52 -38.47
C ASP A 313 -6.52 17.63 -37.54
N PRO A 314 -5.64 18.40 -36.87
CA PRO A 314 -6.06 19.33 -35.84
C PRO A 314 -6.85 20.55 -36.37
N LEU A 315 -6.79 20.82 -37.68
CA LEU A 315 -7.49 21.96 -38.28
C LEU A 315 -8.93 21.62 -38.68
N THR A 316 -9.15 20.39 -39.17
CA THR A 316 -10.41 19.97 -39.77
C THR A 316 -11.18 18.93 -38.96
N GLY A 317 -10.52 18.22 -38.03
CA GLY A 317 -11.09 17.09 -37.31
C GLY A 317 -11.32 15.84 -38.16
N LEU A 318 -10.91 15.86 -39.44
CA LEU A 318 -10.87 14.69 -40.31
C LEU A 318 -9.73 13.75 -39.91
N TYR A 319 -9.72 12.52 -40.42
CA TYR A 319 -8.56 11.66 -40.26
C TYR A 319 -7.33 12.26 -40.96
N ASN A 320 -6.14 12.07 -40.40
CA ASN A 320 -4.92 12.58 -40.98
C ASN A 320 -4.23 11.53 -41.87
N ARG A 321 -3.04 11.88 -42.37
CA ARG A 321 -2.22 11.00 -43.22
C ARG A 321 -1.82 9.68 -42.53
N ASN A 322 -1.65 9.66 -41.20
CA ASN A 322 -1.34 8.42 -40.48
C ASN A 322 -2.53 7.46 -40.51
N SER A 323 -3.73 7.94 -40.20
CA SER A 323 -4.94 7.13 -40.30
C SER A 323 -5.21 6.63 -41.72
N PHE A 324 -4.91 7.44 -42.74
CA PHE A 324 -4.97 6.96 -44.13
C PHE A 324 -4.03 5.77 -44.36
N ASN A 325 -2.78 5.85 -43.90
CA ASN A 325 -1.81 4.76 -44.03
C ASN A 325 -2.25 3.49 -43.28
N GLU A 326 -2.84 3.63 -42.09
CA GLU A 326 -3.41 2.52 -41.32
C GLU A 326 -4.58 1.85 -42.07
N THR A 327 -5.50 2.65 -42.61
CA THR A 327 -6.61 2.13 -43.44
C THR A 327 -6.10 1.43 -44.69
N MET A 328 -5.07 1.98 -45.35
CA MET A 328 -4.42 1.33 -46.51
C MET A 328 -3.79 -0.02 -46.13
N ALA A 329 -3.14 -0.12 -44.97
CA ALA A 329 -2.58 -1.37 -44.48
C ALA A 329 -3.69 -2.39 -44.19
N ARG A 330 -4.79 -1.96 -43.56
CA ARG A 330 -5.96 -2.80 -43.30
C ARG A 330 -6.56 -3.34 -44.60
N PHE A 331 -6.84 -2.49 -45.58
CA PHE A 331 -7.40 -2.91 -46.88
C PHE A 331 -6.45 -3.75 -47.72
N ARG A 332 -5.15 -3.76 -47.43
CA ARG A 332 -4.20 -4.69 -48.05
C ARG A 332 -4.33 -6.09 -47.47
N CYS A 333 -4.53 -6.21 -46.16
CA CYS A 333 -4.70 -7.49 -45.48
C CYS A 333 -6.09 -8.07 -45.70
N GLU A 334 -7.11 -7.21 -45.67
CA GLU A 334 -8.52 -7.57 -45.85
C GLU A 334 -9.12 -6.65 -46.92
N PRO A 335 -8.97 -6.99 -48.21
CA PRO A 335 -9.50 -6.19 -49.31
C PRO A 335 -11.03 -6.10 -49.25
N PRO A 336 -11.61 -4.89 -49.33
CA PRO A 336 -13.05 -4.75 -49.32
C PRO A 336 -13.67 -5.30 -50.61
N CYS A 337 -14.92 -5.77 -50.54
CA CYS A 337 -15.63 -6.29 -51.71
C CYS A 337 -15.96 -5.18 -52.74
N ARG A 338 -16.10 -3.94 -52.26
CA ARG A 338 -16.29 -2.73 -53.06
C ARG A 338 -15.51 -1.58 -52.43
N LEU A 339 -15.10 -0.61 -53.23
CA LEU A 339 -14.41 0.57 -52.72
C LEU A 339 -14.63 1.77 -53.65
N GLY A 340 -15.07 2.88 -53.08
CA GLY A 340 -15.03 4.20 -53.68
C GLY A 340 -13.88 5.02 -53.09
N ALA A 341 -13.07 5.62 -53.96
CA ALA A 341 -12.05 6.61 -53.61
C ALA A 341 -12.39 7.95 -54.29
N ALA A 342 -12.35 9.04 -53.52
CA ALA A 342 -12.49 10.39 -54.08
C ALA A 342 -11.43 11.32 -53.51
N CYS A 343 -10.75 12.07 -54.37
CA CYS A 343 -9.79 13.09 -53.99
C CYS A 343 -10.40 14.47 -54.26
N PHE A 344 -10.20 15.41 -53.34
CA PHE A 344 -10.64 16.79 -53.45
C PHE A 344 -9.47 17.73 -53.18
N ASP A 345 -9.38 18.79 -53.95
CA ASP A 345 -8.36 19.83 -53.79
C ASP A 345 -8.99 21.22 -53.91
N LEU A 346 -8.73 22.09 -52.92
CA LEU A 346 -9.28 23.44 -52.91
C LEU A 346 -8.58 24.34 -53.92
N ASN A 347 -9.33 24.84 -54.90
CA ASN A 347 -8.81 25.72 -55.91
C ASN A 347 -8.53 27.12 -55.35
N GLY A 348 -7.32 27.64 -55.63
CA GLY A 348 -6.96 29.04 -55.34
C GLY A 348 -6.59 29.33 -53.89
N LEU A 349 -6.41 28.32 -53.04
CA LEU A 349 -6.08 28.51 -51.62
C LEU A 349 -4.85 29.41 -51.42
N LYS A 350 -3.79 29.23 -52.20
CA LYS A 350 -2.58 30.07 -52.13
C LYS A 350 -2.90 31.55 -52.35
N GLY A 351 -3.62 31.88 -53.42
CA GLY A 351 -4.00 33.27 -53.70
C GLY A 351 -4.96 33.86 -52.67
N TRP A 352 -5.77 33.02 -52.01
CA TRP A 352 -6.60 33.42 -50.89
C TRP A 352 -5.74 33.76 -49.65
N ASN A 353 -4.78 32.91 -49.31
CA ASN A 353 -3.84 33.14 -48.22
C ASN A 353 -3.01 34.41 -48.43
N ASP A 354 -2.53 34.64 -49.65
CA ASP A 354 -1.72 35.82 -49.99
C ASP A 354 -2.54 37.12 -49.82
N ARG A 355 -3.86 37.07 -50.03
CA ARG A 355 -4.75 38.24 -49.96
C ARG A 355 -5.36 38.49 -48.59
N TYR A 356 -5.73 37.43 -47.87
CA TYR A 356 -6.52 37.51 -46.63
C TYR A 356 -5.82 36.90 -45.41
N GLY A 357 -4.60 36.40 -45.58
CA GLY A 357 -3.79 35.77 -44.54
C GLY A 357 -4.12 34.29 -44.31
N HIS A 358 -3.19 33.59 -43.67
CA HIS A 358 -3.29 32.15 -43.40
C HIS A 358 -4.54 31.78 -42.57
N SER A 359 -4.93 32.59 -41.59
CA SER A 359 -6.13 32.33 -40.79
C SER A 359 -7.41 32.28 -41.62
N ALA A 360 -7.48 33.04 -42.72
CA ALA A 360 -8.61 33.00 -43.64
C ALA A 360 -8.60 31.75 -44.52
N GLY A 361 -7.43 31.24 -44.91
CA GLY A 361 -7.31 29.93 -45.58
C GLY A 361 -7.63 28.77 -44.66
N ASP A 362 -7.19 28.85 -43.40
CA ASP A 362 -7.51 27.86 -42.37
C ASP A 362 -9.03 27.76 -42.17
N ALA A 363 -9.74 28.89 -42.24
CA ALA A 363 -11.20 28.89 -42.20
C ALA A 363 -11.84 28.20 -43.42
N LEU A 364 -11.30 28.40 -44.63
CA LEU A 364 -11.76 27.69 -45.83
C LEU A 364 -11.52 26.18 -45.73
N ILE A 365 -10.33 25.78 -45.30
CA ILE A 365 -9.94 24.38 -45.12
C ILE A 365 -10.87 23.71 -44.09
N ARG A 366 -11.11 24.38 -42.95
CA ARG A 366 -12.03 23.88 -41.92
C ARG A 366 -13.43 23.69 -42.47
N ARG A 367 -13.95 24.70 -43.19
CA ARG A 367 -15.29 24.63 -43.78
C ARG A 367 -15.40 23.51 -44.82
N ALA A 368 -14.37 23.32 -45.64
CA ALA A 368 -14.34 22.23 -46.59
C ALA A 368 -14.34 20.86 -45.88
N GLY A 369 -13.53 20.72 -44.84
CA GLY A 369 -13.49 19.52 -44.00
C GLY A 369 -14.85 19.20 -43.38
N GLU A 370 -15.54 20.19 -42.81
CA GLU A 370 -16.89 20.05 -42.25
C GLU A 370 -17.90 19.53 -43.28
N VAL A 371 -17.90 20.09 -44.49
CA VAL A 371 -18.82 19.70 -45.57
C VAL A 371 -18.54 18.27 -46.03
N ILE A 372 -17.27 17.90 -46.18
CA ILE A 372 -16.88 16.54 -46.55
C ILE A 372 -17.28 15.55 -45.43
N ALA A 373 -17.00 15.88 -44.18
CA ALA A 373 -17.33 15.07 -43.00
C ALA A 373 -18.84 14.81 -42.88
N ALA A 374 -19.67 15.82 -43.17
CA ALA A 374 -21.12 15.70 -43.11
C ALA A 374 -21.68 14.66 -44.10
N VAL A 375 -21.02 14.46 -45.25
CA VAL A 375 -21.44 13.49 -46.28
C VAL A 375 -20.75 12.13 -46.12
N PHE A 376 -19.52 12.12 -45.59
CA PHE A 376 -18.66 10.97 -45.41
C PHE A 376 -18.14 10.86 -43.96
N PRO A 377 -19.03 10.67 -42.97
CA PRO A 377 -18.63 10.59 -41.56
C PRO A 377 -17.72 9.39 -41.33
N GLY A 378 -16.56 9.61 -40.70
CA GLY A 378 -15.58 8.55 -40.42
C GLY A 378 -14.92 7.93 -41.66
N LYS A 379 -15.01 8.58 -42.83
CA LYS A 379 -14.49 8.07 -44.11
C LYS A 379 -13.61 9.08 -44.86
N ALA A 380 -13.42 10.27 -44.30
CA ALA A 380 -12.72 11.38 -44.92
C ALA A 380 -11.39 11.66 -44.20
N TYR A 381 -10.38 11.97 -45.01
CA TYR A 381 -8.99 12.18 -44.62
C TYR A 381 -8.50 13.52 -45.17
N ARG A 382 -7.68 14.25 -44.42
CA ARG A 382 -6.86 15.36 -44.92
C ARG A 382 -5.41 14.90 -45.02
N LEU A 383 -4.88 14.89 -46.24
CA LEU A 383 -3.51 14.41 -46.47
C LEU A 383 -2.47 15.52 -46.25
N GLY A 384 -2.87 16.79 -46.35
CA GLY A 384 -2.06 17.97 -46.10
C GLY A 384 -2.53 19.17 -46.95
N GLY A 385 -2.24 20.40 -46.52
CA GLY A 385 -2.60 21.59 -47.30
C GLY A 385 -4.10 21.70 -47.58
N ASP A 386 -4.45 21.77 -48.86
CA ASP A 386 -5.79 21.80 -49.46
C ASP A 386 -6.30 20.42 -49.94
N GLU A 387 -5.56 19.33 -49.70
CA GLU A 387 -5.85 18.00 -50.23
C GLU A 387 -6.65 17.14 -49.25
N PHE A 388 -7.81 16.67 -49.70
CA PHE A 388 -8.68 15.75 -48.99
C PHE A 388 -8.90 14.47 -49.79
N LEU A 389 -9.10 13.37 -49.08
CA LEU A 389 -9.35 12.06 -49.65
C LEU A 389 -10.48 11.36 -48.90
N VAL A 390 -11.32 10.64 -49.62
CA VAL A 390 -12.41 9.83 -49.07
C VAL A 390 -12.24 8.39 -49.52
N LEU A 391 -12.43 7.46 -48.58
CA LEU A 391 -12.52 6.02 -48.85
C LEU A 391 -13.83 5.50 -48.32
N ASP A 392 -14.67 4.94 -49.19
CA ASP A 392 -15.99 4.40 -48.84
C ASP A 392 -16.12 2.97 -49.34
N ASP A 393 -16.08 2.01 -48.42
CA ASP A 393 -16.20 0.57 -48.66
C ASP A 393 -17.62 0.03 -48.51
N GLU A 394 -18.61 0.91 -48.31
CA GLU A 394 -20.00 0.52 -48.07
C GLU A 394 -20.94 0.84 -49.25
N ARG A 395 -20.75 2.01 -49.89
CA ARG A 395 -21.69 2.51 -50.91
C ARG A 395 -21.51 1.87 -52.28
N GLU A 396 -22.65 1.61 -52.93
CA GLU A 396 -22.76 1.31 -54.37
C GLU A 396 -22.22 2.47 -55.22
N GLU A 397 -21.83 2.19 -56.48
CA GLU A 397 -21.20 3.19 -57.35
C GLU A 397 -22.07 4.45 -57.54
N ALA A 398 -23.36 4.25 -57.84
CA ALA A 398 -24.30 5.33 -58.08
C ALA A 398 -24.46 6.24 -56.86
N ASP A 399 -24.55 5.64 -55.67
CA ASP A 399 -24.70 6.35 -54.39
C ASP A 399 -23.42 7.05 -53.98
N PHE A 400 -22.26 6.43 -54.18
CA PHE A 400 -20.96 7.03 -53.93
C PHE A 400 -20.76 8.26 -54.82
N ARG A 401 -20.98 8.13 -56.14
CA ARG A 401 -20.90 9.26 -57.08
C ARG A 401 -21.92 10.35 -56.75
N ALA A 402 -23.14 9.99 -56.33
CA ALA A 402 -24.13 10.96 -55.89
C ALA A 402 -23.68 11.70 -54.62
N ALA A 403 -23.04 11.02 -53.67
CA ALA A 403 -22.48 11.61 -52.47
C ALA A 403 -21.34 12.59 -52.77
N VAL A 404 -20.41 12.23 -53.67
CA VAL A 404 -19.34 13.14 -54.10
C VAL A 404 -19.93 14.41 -54.73
N ARG A 405 -20.93 14.26 -55.62
CA ARG A 405 -21.63 15.43 -56.21
C ARG A 405 -22.36 16.29 -55.18
N ARG A 406 -22.83 15.70 -54.07
CA ARG A 406 -23.42 16.48 -52.96
C ARG A 406 -22.36 17.31 -52.26
N VAL A 407 -21.16 16.78 -52.04
CA VAL A 407 -20.02 17.53 -51.49
C VAL A 407 -19.67 18.70 -52.41
N GLU A 408 -19.47 18.45 -53.71
CA GLU A 408 -19.12 19.50 -54.68
C GLU A 408 -20.17 20.63 -54.68
N LYS A 409 -21.46 20.30 -54.75
CA LYS A 409 -22.55 21.29 -54.71
C LYS A 409 -22.64 22.04 -53.38
N ALA A 410 -22.35 21.38 -52.26
CA ALA A 410 -22.37 22.02 -50.96
C ALA A 410 -21.21 23.01 -50.81
N LEU A 411 -20.01 22.65 -51.28
CA LEU A 411 -18.85 23.55 -51.32
C LEU A 411 -19.08 24.73 -52.26
N GLU A 412 -19.68 24.50 -53.43
CA GLU A 412 -20.01 25.56 -54.39
C GLU A 412 -20.97 26.60 -53.80
N ARG A 413 -21.98 26.16 -53.03
CA ARG A 413 -22.92 27.06 -52.31
C ARG A 413 -22.23 27.92 -51.25
N GLU A 414 -21.13 27.44 -50.70
CA GLU A 414 -20.28 28.15 -49.74
C GLU A 414 -19.21 29.00 -50.47
N HIS A 415 -19.27 29.10 -51.80
CA HIS A 415 -18.29 29.77 -52.65
C HIS A 415 -16.88 29.18 -52.56
N ILE A 416 -16.77 27.90 -52.18
CA ILE A 416 -15.52 27.15 -52.12
C ILE A 416 -15.39 26.35 -53.42
N SER A 417 -14.42 26.74 -54.26
CA SER A 417 -14.12 26.01 -55.49
C SER A 417 -13.21 24.83 -55.20
N VAL A 418 -13.57 23.65 -55.73
CA VAL A 418 -12.85 22.39 -55.52
C VAL A 418 -12.66 21.68 -56.86
N SER A 419 -11.54 20.99 -57.02
CA SER A 419 -11.34 20.00 -58.07
C SER A 419 -11.45 18.61 -57.47
N ALA A 420 -12.23 17.73 -58.09
CA ALA A 420 -12.48 16.39 -57.57
C ALA A 420 -12.17 15.32 -58.62
N GLY A 421 -11.67 14.18 -58.14
CA GLY A 421 -11.44 12.97 -58.93
C GLY A 421 -12.01 11.77 -58.21
N ILE A 422 -12.54 10.79 -58.96
CA ILE A 422 -13.33 9.69 -58.41
C ILE A 422 -12.89 8.37 -59.07
N SER A 423 -12.61 7.36 -58.26
CA SER A 423 -12.45 5.96 -58.68
C SER A 423 -13.40 5.08 -57.87
N TRP A 424 -14.06 4.12 -58.51
CA TRP A 424 -14.90 3.14 -57.83
C TRP A 424 -14.75 1.77 -58.48
N ARG A 425 -14.74 0.71 -57.68
CA ARG A 425 -14.66 -0.68 -58.16
C ARG A 425 -15.51 -1.61 -57.30
N GLU A 426 -16.01 -2.65 -57.95
CA GLU A 426 -16.62 -3.83 -57.34
C GLU A 426 -15.79 -5.06 -57.68
N GLY A 427 -15.37 -5.82 -56.67
CA GLY A 427 -14.47 -6.95 -56.84
C GLY A 427 -13.05 -6.56 -57.22
N GLY A 428 -12.06 -7.29 -56.68
CA GLY A 428 -10.64 -7.03 -56.99
C GLY A 428 -10.18 -5.62 -56.58
N CYS A 429 -10.73 -5.07 -55.50
CA CYS A 429 -10.41 -3.74 -55.01
C CYS A 429 -8.94 -3.65 -54.59
N ASP A 430 -8.26 -2.60 -55.06
CA ASP A 430 -6.92 -2.23 -54.63
C ASP A 430 -6.98 -0.78 -54.20
N ALA A 431 -7.03 -0.57 -52.88
CA ALA A 431 -7.23 0.74 -52.30
C ALA A 431 -6.14 1.74 -52.70
N ARG A 432 -4.90 1.27 -52.92
CA ARG A 432 -3.81 2.15 -53.33
C ARG A 432 -3.98 2.58 -54.78
N ARG A 433 -4.25 1.63 -55.68
CA ARG A 433 -4.48 1.96 -57.10
C ARG A 433 -5.68 2.86 -57.30
N GLN A 434 -6.75 2.65 -56.54
CA GLN A 434 -7.96 3.48 -56.63
C GLN A 434 -7.75 4.89 -56.07
N ALA A 435 -6.99 5.02 -54.98
CA ALA A 435 -6.58 6.33 -54.47
C ALA A 435 -5.69 7.08 -55.47
N ASP A 436 -4.69 6.40 -56.05
CA ASP A 436 -3.78 7.00 -57.05
C ASP A 436 -4.56 7.36 -58.35
N GLU A 437 -5.57 6.57 -58.73
CA GLU A 437 -6.45 6.88 -59.88
C GLU A 437 -7.35 8.11 -59.61
N ALA A 438 -7.94 8.19 -58.42
CA ALA A 438 -8.76 9.34 -58.01
C ALA A 438 -7.92 10.62 -57.93
N ASP A 439 -6.68 10.53 -57.42
CA ASP A 439 -5.73 11.63 -57.36
C ASP A 439 -5.36 12.14 -58.77
N ARG A 440 -5.03 11.24 -59.70
CA ARG A 440 -4.76 11.60 -61.09
C ARG A 440 -5.93 12.32 -61.74
N LEU A 441 -7.15 11.81 -61.57
CA LEU A 441 -8.37 12.44 -62.12
C LEU A 441 -8.64 13.81 -61.49
N MET A 442 -8.36 13.97 -60.20
CA MET A 442 -8.45 15.25 -59.51
C MET A 442 -7.45 16.25 -60.10
N TYR A 443 -6.20 15.83 -60.33
CA TYR A 443 -5.16 16.68 -60.92
C TYR A 443 -5.51 17.11 -62.34
N GLU A 444 -6.11 16.24 -63.14
CA GLU A 444 -6.65 16.57 -64.47
C GLU A 444 -7.77 17.62 -64.39
N ALA A 445 -8.70 17.47 -63.43
CA ALA A 445 -9.74 18.46 -63.18
C ALA A 445 -9.16 19.81 -62.71
N LYS A 446 -8.12 19.79 -61.87
CA LYS A 446 -7.40 20.98 -61.41
C LYS A 446 -6.70 21.69 -62.58
N ALA A 447 -6.01 20.94 -63.44
CA ALA A 447 -5.37 21.47 -64.63
C ALA A 447 -6.37 22.11 -65.60
N ALA A 448 -7.53 21.48 -65.82
CA ALA A 448 -8.60 22.05 -66.66
C ALA A 448 -9.14 23.37 -66.08
N PHE A 449 -9.31 23.47 -64.76
CA PHE A 449 -9.75 24.68 -64.09
C PHE A 449 -8.79 25.87 -64.29
N TYR A 450 -7.48 25.67 -64.10
CA TYR A 450 -6.49 26.73 -64.32
C TYR A 450 -6.22 27.00 -65.81
N GLY A 451 -6.33 25.99 -66.67
CA GLY A 451 -6.22 26.12 -68.12
C GLY A 451 -7.33 26.97 -68.73
N GLY A 452 -8.57 26.80 -68.26
CA GLY A 452 -9.73 27.60 -68.70
C GLY A 452 -9.65 29.07 -68.29
N ARG A 453 -9.03 29.40 -67.15
CA ARG A 453 -8.82 30.79 -66.70
C ARG A 453 -7.79 31.57 -67.54
N LYS A 454 -6.81 30.89 -68.16
CA LYS A 454 -5.86 31.56 -69.08
C LYS A 454 -6.49 31.96 -70.42
N GLN A 455 -7.73 31.58 -70.71
CA GLN A 455 -8.44 31.90 -71.97
C GLN A 455 -9.60 32.91 -71.82
N SER A 456 -9.76 33.59 -70.68
CA SER A 456 -10.61 34.79 -70.63
C SER A 456 -9.76 36.05 -70.77
N PRO A 457 -9.57 36.61 -71.98
CA PRO A 457 -9.12 37.97 -72.12
C PRO A 457 -10.22 38.88 -71.56
N ASP A 458 -9.79 39.78 -70.69
CA ASP A 458 -10.41 41.05 -70.35
C ASP A 458 -11.63 41.42 -71.20
N ARG A 459 -12.83 41.20 -70.64
CA ARG A 459 -14.03 41.90 -71.09
C ARG A 459 -14.22 43.08 -70.15
N GLY A 460 -13.56 44.17 -70.49
CA GLY A 460 -13.79 45.47 -69.88
C GLY A 460 -15.27 45.86 -69.99
N ARG A 461 -15.79 46.37 -68.87
CA ARG A 461 -16.64 47.57 -68.79
C ARG A 461 -16.63 48.10 -67.38
#